data_AF-A0A9W9PA20-F1
#
_entry.id   AF-A0A9W9PA20-F1
#
_cell.length_a   1.000
_cell.length_b   1.000
_cell.length_c   1.000
_cell.angle_alpha   90.00
_cell.angle_beta   90.00
_cell.angle_gamma   90.00
#
_symmetry.space_group_name_H-M   'P 1'
#
loop_
_entity.id
_entity.type
_entity.pdbx_description
1 polymer ?
#
loop_
_entity_poly.entity_id
_entity_poly.type
_entity_poly.pdbx_seq_one_letter_code
_entity_poly.pdbx_strand_id
1 'polypeptide(L)'
;MRTFNIVRGSQFPFERYITALAKFLDAIDYQDENFSYAQCVESLRYVYHQTAKHFHQPVEKAALNISAQRLQAIIKTSILVTVYCWAKCSLDIMVGLLVYFAYIIMLDDSSDVPSPYMMTFYEDLIEEKSQKHAFWQRMNAHLVTLLRHYGGFCAITVFRSTMDSFRAIGLNRKPSEASPD
;
A
#
# COMPACT_ATOMS: atom_id res chain seq x y z
N MET A 1 29.78 4.96 -12.92
CA MET A 1 28.69 5.64 -12.20
C MET A 1 28.16 6.74 -13.12
N ARG A 2 26.98 6.58 -13.73
CA ARG A 2 26.39 7.63 -14.58
C ARG A 2 25.50 8.50 -13.70
N THR A 3 25.95 9.73 -13.44
CA THR A 3 25.18 10.79 -12.80
C THR A 3 24.06 11.23 -13.73
N PHE A 4 22.81 11.02 -13.33
CA PHE A 4 21.66 11.63 -14.00
C PHE A 4 21.51 13.06 -13.48
N ASN A 5 22.02 14.02 -14.24
CA ASN A 5 21.70 15.44 -14.05
C ASN A 5 20.22 15.64 -14.37
N ILE A 6 19.40 15.87 -13.34
CA ILE A 6 18.02 16.31 -13.53
C ILE A 6 18.06 17.81 -13.82
N VAL A 7 18.00 18.17 -15.09
CA VAL A 7 17.85 19.57 -15.51
C VAL A 7 16.42 20.01 -15.23
N ARG A 8 16.22 20.86 -14.21
CA ARG A 8 14.93 21.55 -14.02
C ARG A 8 14.65 22.39 -15.27
N GLY A 9 13.54 22.10 -15.96
CA GLY A 9 13.13 22.76 -17.21
C GLY A 9 13.23 21.90 -18.47
N SER A 10 13.68 20.64 -18.38
CA SER A 10 13.60 19.72 -19.52
C SER A 10 12.16 19.29 -19.80
N GLN A 11 11.70 19.44 -21.04
CA GLN A 11 10.42 18.91 -21.51
C GLN A 11 10.34 17.40 -21.23
N PHE A 12 9.15 16.90 -20.87
CA PHE A 12 8.93 15.47 -20.68
C PHE A 12 9.39 14.70 -21.93
N PRO A 13 10.22 13.65 -21.80
CA PRO A 13 10.81 12.95 -22.94
C PRO A 13 9.78 11.99 -23.57
N PHE A 14 8.75 12.56 -24.19
CA PHE A 14 7.55 11.88 -24.66
C PHE A 14 7.88 10.71 -25.59
N GLU A 15 8.69 10.95 -26.62
CA GLU A 15 9.09 9.91 -27.60
C GLU A 15 9.82 8.73 -26.94
N ARG A 16 10.72 9.04 -25.98
CA ARG A 16 11.47 8.02 -25.26
C ARG A 16 10.54 7.21 -24.35
N TYR A 17 9.58 7.87 -23.71
CA TYR A 17 8.58 7.23 -22.87
C TYR A 17 7.68 6.29 -23.68
N ILE A 18 7.09 6.75 -24.79
CA ILE A 18 6.23 5.93 -25.66
C ILE A 18 6.99 4.74 -26.24
N THR A 19 8.23 4.97 -26.70
CA THR A 19 9.09 3.88 -27.21
C THR A 19 9.38 2.83 -26.14
N ALA A 20 9.67 3.26 -24.90
CA ALA A 20 9.92 2.34 -23.79
C ALA A 20 8.65 1.59 -23.37
N LEU A 21 7.50 2.28 -23.36
CA LEU A 21 6.21 1.69 -23.01
C LEU A 21 5.78 0.63 -24.03
N ALA A 22 5.87 0.92 -25.33
CA ALA A 22 5.58 -0.03 -26.39
C ALA A 22 6.46 -1.29 -26.24
N LYS A 23 7.77 -1.11 -26.10
CA LYS A 23 8.71 -2.22 -25.86
C LYS A 23 8.37 -3.05 -24.61
N PHE A 24 7.93 -2.39 -23.54
CA PHE A 24 7.54 -3.09 -22.32
C PHE A 24 6.29 -3.94 -22.54
N LEU A 25 5.24 -3.37 -23.15
CA LEU A 25 3.99 -4.08 -23.44
C LEU A 25 4.20 -5.24 -24.41
N ASP A 26 5.04 -5.04 -25.44
CA ASP A 26 5.43 -6.11 -26.37
C ASP A 26 6.22 -7.21 -25.64
N ALA A 27 7.16 -6.84 -24.77
CA ALA A 27 8.02 -7.81 -24.08
C ALA A 27 7.28 -8.69 -23.07
N ILE A 28 6.18 -8.21 -22.50
CA ILE A 28 5.31 -9.00 -21.61
C ILE A 28 4.16 -9.68 -22.36
N ASP A 29 4.10 -9.55 -23.69
CA ASP A 29 3.00 -10.01 -24.54
C ASP A 29 1.64 -9.59 -23.98
N TYR A 30 1.47 -8.28 -23.76
CA TYR A 30 0.34 -7.75 -23.01
C TYR A 30 -1.00 -8.03 -23.70
N GLN A 31 -1.77 -8.94 -23.12
CA GLN A 31 -3.13 -9.29 -23.54
C GLN A 31 -4.00 -9.47 -22.28
N ASP A 32 -4.80 -8.47 -21.92
CA ASP A 32 -5.64 -8.53 -20.72
C ASP A 32 -6.97 -9.24 -21.02
N GLU A 33 -7.03 -10.51 -20.62
CA GLU A 33 -8.22 -11.35 -20.72
C GLU A 33 -8.71 -11.81 -19.34
N ASN A 34 -8.29 -11.11 -18.28
CA ASN A 34 -8.53 -11.55 -16.91
C ASN A 34 -10.02 -11.59 -16.53
N PHE A 35 -10.79 -10.62 -17.03
CA PHE A 35 -12.22 -10.49 -16.74
C PHE A 35 -13.00 -10.06 -17.97
N SER A 36 -14.22 -10.56 -18.11
CA SER A 36 -15.23 -9.83 -18.88
C SER A 36 -15.58 -8.51 -18.18
N TYR A 37 -16.08 -7.54 -18.94
CA TYR A 37 -16.51 -6.25 -18.39
C TYR A 37 -17.49 -6.42 -17.20
N ALA A 38 -18.48 -7.31 -17.33
CA ALA A 38 -19.47 -7.54 -16.28
C ALA A 38 -18.85 -8.10 -15.00
N GLN A 39 -17.94 -9.08 -15.11
CA GLN A 39 -17.22 -9.64 -13.96
C GLN A 39 -16.31 -8.60 -13.30
N CYS A 40 -15.64 -7.77 -14.11
CA CYS A 40 -14.81 -6.70 -13.60
C CYS A 40 -15.62 -5.69 -12.79
N VAL A 41 -16.76 -5.23 -13.31
CA VAL A 41 -17.65 -4.28 -12.62
C VAL A 41 -18.16 -4.86 -11.30
N GLU A 42 -18.57 -6.13 -11.29
CA GLU A 42 -19.06 -6.77 -10.08
C GLU A 42 -17.95 -6.94 -9.04
N SER A 43 -16.75 -7.34 -9.47
CA SER A 43 -15.57 -7.47 -8.60
C SER A 43 -15.18 -6.14 -7.98
N LEU A 44 -15.13 -5.07 -8.79
CA LEU A 44 -14.85 -3.70 -8.31
C LEU A 44 -15.90 -3.25 -7.31
N ARG A 45 -17.18 -3.50 -7.56
CA ARG A 45 -18.26 -3.12 -6.63
C ARG A 45 -18.14 -3.85 -5.30
N TYR A 46 -17.96 -5.17 -5.34
CA TYR A 46 -17.83 -6.00 -4.15
C TYR A 46 -16.62 -5.58 -3.31
N VAL A 47 -15.44 -5.51 -3.94
CA VAL A 47 -14.18 -5.21 -3.24
C VAL A 47 -14.21 -3.80 -2.65
N TYR A 48 -14.77 -2.81 -3.37
CA TYR A 48 -14.97 -1.46 -2.86
C TYR A 48 -15.87 -1.46 -1.63
N HIS A 49 -17.03 -2.12 -1.72
CA HIS A 49 -18.02 -2.10 -0.65
C HIS A 49 -17.49 -2.73 0.65
N GLN A 50 -16.85 -3.90 0.56
CA GLN A 50 -16.30 -4.57 1.75
C GLN A 50 -15.13 -3.80 2.35
N THR A 51 -14.26 -3.22 1.52
CA THR A 51 -13.16 -2.37 2.00
C THR A 51 -13.67 -1.10 2.66
N ALA A 52 -14.67 -0.44 2.07
CA ALA A 52 -15.30 0.73 2.69
C ALA A 52 -15.96 0.38 4.03
N LYS A 53 -16.60 -0.79 4.12
CA LYS A 53 -17.18 -1.30 5.37
C LYS A 53 -16.11 -1.53 6.43
N HIS A 54 -14.95 -2.09 6.09
CA HIS A 54 -13.80 -2.22 6.99
C HIS A 54 -13.41 -0.88 7.60
N PHE A 55 -13.11 0.12 6.76
CA PHE A 55 -12.67 1.43 7.24
C PHE A 55 -13.79 2.27 7.87
N HIS A 56 -15.06 1.87 7.74
CA HIS A 56 -16.16 2.53 8.43
C HIS A 56 -16.27 2.12 9.91
N GLN A 57 -15.58 1.05 10.33
CA GLN A 57 -15.62 0.58 11.71
C GLN A 57 -15.12 1.66 12.68
N PRO A 58 -15.71 1.78 13.89
CA PRO A 58 -15.33 2.81 14.86
C PRO A 58 -13.84 2.80 15.21
N VAL A 59 -13.26 1.61 15.33
CA VAL A 59 -11.84 1.43 15.67
C VAL A 59 -10.91 1.93 14.56
N GLU A 60 -11.30 1.80 13.29
CA GLU A 60 -10.51 2.33 12.17
C GLU A 60 -10.62 3.84 12.11
N LYS A 61 -11.83 4.39 12.23
CA LYS A 61 -12.05 5.83 12.24
C LYS A 61 -11.29 6.53 13.37
N ALA A 62 -11.20 5.89 14.54
CA ALA A 62 -10.47 6.44 15.68
C ALA A 62 -8.94 6.41 15.47
N ALA A 63 -8.42 5.43 14.73
CA ALA A 63 -6.98 5.28 14.49
C ALA A 63 -6.48 6.05 13.26
N LEU A 64 -7.34 6.34 12.29
CA LEU A 64 -6.98 6.96 11.03
C LEU A 64 -7.12 8.48 11.08
N ASN A 65 -6.00 9.19 11.02
CA ASN A 65 -5.97 10.65 10.84
C ASN A 65 -6.08 11.02 9.35
N ILE A 66 -7.19 10.69 8.71
CA ILE A 66 -7.41 10.90 7.26
C ILE A 66 -8.83 11.42 6.99
N SER A 67 -8.95 12.32 6.01
CA SER A 67 -10.27 12.78 5.57
C SER A 67 -11.02 11.68 4.80
N ALA A 68 -12.35 11.66 4.90
CA ALA A 68 -13.18 10.71 4.16
C ALA A 68 -12.96 10.79 2.63
N GLN A 69 -12.74 12.00 2.10
CA GLN A 69 -12.46 12.21 0.68
C GLN A 69 -11.13 11.58 0.27
N ARG A 70 -10.07 11.75 1.07
CA ARG A 70 -8.76 11.15 0.77
C ARG A 70 -8.83 9.64 0.86
N LEU A 71 -9.48 9.10 1.90
CA LEU A 71 -9.69 7.65 2.04
C LEU A 71 -10.45 7.07 0.85
N GLN A 72 -11.52 7.74 0.40
CA GLN A 72 -12.26 7.33 -0.78
C GLN A 72 -11.38 7.32 -2.04
N ALA A 73 -10.53 8.33 -2.21
CA ALA A 73 -9.58 8.39 -3.33
C ALA A 73 -8.59 7.21 -3.29
N ILE A 74 -8.01 6.92 -2.12
CA ILE A 74 -7.08 5.78 -1.94
C ILE A 74 -7.77 4.47 -2.34
N ILE A 75 -8.98 4.21 -1.84
CA ILE A 75 -9.73 2.98 -2.17
C ILE A 75 -10.00 2.91 -3.67
N LYS A 76 -10.48 4.01 -4.30
CA LYS A 76 -10.81 4.04 -5.72
C LYS A 76 -9.61 3.84 -6.64
N THR A 77 -8.44 4.31 -6.28
CA THR A 77 -7.23 4.10 -7.08
C THR A 77 -6.65 2.71 -6.86
N SER A 78 -6.58 2.26 -5.60
CA SER A 78 -5.91 1.02 -5.23
C SER A 78 -6.72 -0.24 -5.56
N ILE A 79 -8.05 -0.10 -5.66
CA ILE A 79 -8.92 -1.21 -6.08
C ILE A 79 -8.62 -1.65 -7.51
N LEU A 80 -8.22 -0.73 -8.40
CA LEU A 80 -7.83 -1.08 -9.76
C LEU A 80 -6.59 -1.97 -9.73
N VAL A 81 -5.55 -1.59 -8.99
CA VAL A 81 -4.35 -2.42 -8.83
C VAL A 81 -4.72 -3.81 -8.27
N THR A 82 -5.60 -3.85 -7.27
CA THR A 82 -5.92 -5.12 -6.61
C THR A 82 -6.75 -6.05 -7.50
N VAL A 83 -7.81 -5.54 -8.13
CA VAL A 83 -8.70 -6.36 -8.97
C VAL A 83 -7.99 -6.79 -10.25
N TYR A 84 -7.30 -5.88 -10.94
CA TYR A 84 -6.66 -6.20 -12.21
C TYR A 84 -5.39 -7.07 -12.03
N CYS A 85 -4.61 -6.89 -10.96
CA CYS A 85 -3.35 -7.64 -10.78
C CYS A 85 -3.49 -8.95 -10.00
N TRP A 86 -4.53 -9.12 -9.17
CA TRP A 86 -4.81 -10.38 -8.44
C TRP A 86 -6.01 -11.13 -9.03
N ALA A 87 -6.21 -11.08 -10.34
CA ALA A 87 -7.40 -11.57 -11.03
C ALA A 87 -7.77 -13.05 -10.77
N LYS A 88 -6.80 -13.89 -10.37
CA LYS A 88 -7.03 -15.32 -10.07
C LYS A 88 -7.35 -15.60 -8.60
N CYS A 89 -7.31 -14.59 -7.73
CA CYS A 89 -7.67 -14.72 -6.32
C CYS A 89 -9.18 -14.60 -6.10
N SER A 90 -9.64 -15.07 -4.94
CA SER A 90 -11.02 -14.83 -4.51
C SER A 90 -11.23 -13.34 -4.17
N LEU A 91 -12.48 -12.89 -4.25
CA LEU A 91 -12.85 -11.51 -3.90
C LEU A 91 -12.47 -11.17 -2.45
N ASP A 92 -12.54 -12.13 -1.52
CA ASP A 92 -12.13 -11.92 -0.12
C ASP A 92 -10.63 -11.64 0.01
N ILE A 93 -9.80 -12.33 -0.76
CA ILE A 93 -8.35 -12.07 -0.79
C ILE A 93 -8.10 -10.68 -1.39
N MET A 94 -8.81 -10.30 -2.45
CA MET A 94 -8.71 -8.95 -3.03
C MET A 94 -9.12 -7.87 -2.01
N VAL A 95 -10.17 -8.07 -1.21
CA VAL A 95 -10.53 -7.15 -0.12
C VAL A 95 -9.40 -7.06 0.89
N GLY A 96 -8.85 -8.21 1.32
CA GLY A 96 -7.73 -8.24 2.27
C GLY A 96 -6.50 -7.50 1.75
N LEU A 97 -6.15 -7.68 0.47
CA LEU A 97 -5.05 -6.98 -0.17
C LEU A 97 -5.31 -5.48 -0.31
N LEU A 98 -6.53 -5.08 -0.68
CA LEU A 98 -6.86 -3.66 -0.81
C LEU A 98 -6.78 -2.94 0.53
N VAL A 99 -7.28 -3.56 1.61
CA VAL A 99 -7.14 -3.00 2.98
C VAL A 99 -5.65 -2.89 3.35
N TYR A 100 -4.85 -3.90 3.05
CA TYR A 100 -3.39 -3.87 3.27
C TYR A 100 -2.71 -2.73 2.53
N PHE A 101 -2.95 -2.59 1.22
CA PHE A 101 -2.36 -1.51 0.42
C PHE A 101 -2.86 -0.13 0.85
N ALA A 102 -4.14 -0.01 1.23
CA ALA A 102 -4.68 1.25 1.74
C ALA A 102 -3.93 1.69 3.00
N TYR A 103 -3.63 0.79 3.96
CA TYR A 103 -2.79 1.15 5.10
C TYR A 103 -1.37 1.58 4.70
N ILE A 104 -0.74 0.91 3.73
CA ILE A 104 0.59 1.29 3.25
C ILE A 104 0.58 2.69 2.60
N ILE A 105 -0.44 2.99 1.80
CA ILE A 105 -0.58 4.30 1.14
C ILE A 105 -0.89 5.39 2.16
N MET A 106 -1.80 5.13 3.11
CA MET A 106 -2.07 6.05 4.21
C MET A 106 -0.84 6.28 5.08
N LEU A 107 -0.04 5.23 5.28
CA LEU A 107 1.24 5.38 5.95
C LEU A 107 2.14 6.29 5.13
N ASP A 108 2.36 6.07 3.84
CA ASP A 108 3.21 6.90 2.97
C ASP A 108 2.83 8.39 3.02
N ASP A 109 1.53 8.68 2.94
CA ASP A 109 0.96 10.02 3.04
C ASP A 109 1.05 10.67 4.44
N SER A 110 1.34 9.90 5.49
CA SER A 110 1.28 10.43 6.87
C SER A 110 2.42 11.40 7.18
N SER A 111 2.19 12.36 8.07
CA SER A 111 3.25 13.21 8.63
C SER A 111 3.80 12.68 9.95
N ASP A 112 3.29 11.55 10.43
CA ASP A 112 3.65 10.98 11.72
C ASP A 112 5.14 10.59 11.75
N VAL A 113 5.82 11.00 12.82
CA VAL A 113 7.22 10.66 13.06
C VAL A 113 7.28 9.31 13.78
N PRO A 114 7.84 8.24 13.17
CA PRO A 114 7.80 6.91 13.77
C PRO A 114 8.65 6.77 15.04
N SER A 115 9.74 7.54 15.15
CA SER A 115 10.84 7.28 16.10
C SER A 115 10.42 7.07 17.57
N PRO A 116 9.53 7.89 18.18
CA PRO A 116 9.18 7.71 19.59
C PRO A 116 8.33 6.45 19.83
N TYR A 117 7.49 6.07 18.86
CA TYR A 117 6.55 4.97 18.98
C TYR A 117 7.16 3.61 18.65
N MET A 118 8.37 3.58 18.09
CA MET A 118 9.07 2.35 17.72
C MET A 118 10.10 1.90 18.77
N MET A 119 10.32 2.69 19.83
CA MET A 119 11.34 2.41 20.86
C MET A 119 11.13 1.08 21.60
N THR A 120 9.89 0.66 21.77
CA THR A 120 9.53 -0.60 22.44
C THR A 120 8.92 -1.62 21.48
N PHE A 121 9.10 -1.44 20.17
CA PHE A 121 8.38 -2.23 19.17
C PHE A 121 8.61 -3.74 19.34
N TYR A 122 9.87 -4.14 19.54
CA TYR A 122 10.24 -5.55 19.65
C TYR A 122 9.78 -6.15 20.99
N GLU A 123 9.95 -5.41 22.09
CA GLU A 123 9.48 -5.82 23.41
C GLU A 123 7.96 -5.99 23.40
N ASP A 124 7.23 -5.00 22.89
CA ASP A 124 5.78 -5.04 22.79
C ASP A 124 5.33 -6.21 21.87
N LEU A 125 6.09 -6.54 20.83
CA LEU A 125 5.77 -7.66 19.94
C LEU A 125 5.98 -9.03 20.62
N ILE A 126 7.09 -9.22 21.34
CA ILE A 126 7.43 -10.47 22.03
C ILE A 126 6.49 -10.71 23.21
N GLU A 127 6.10 -9.65 23.92
CA GLU A 127 5.17 -9.70 25.05
C GLU A 127 3.70 -9.67 24.64
N GLU A 128 3.40 -9.76 23.33
CA GLU A 128 2.05 -9.73 22.77
C GLU A 128 1.23 -8.47 23.16
N LYS A 129 1.92 -7.35 23.41
CA LYS A 129 1.30 -6.07 23.72
C LYS A 129 0.88 -5.34 22.44
N SER A 130 -0.13 -4.48 22.59
CA SER A 130 -0.50 -3.58 21.51
C SER A 130 0.67 -2.65 21.18
N GLN A 131 0.99 -2.56 19.90
CA GLN A 131 2.03 -1.66 19.40
C GLN A 131 1.67 -0.20 19.69
N LYS A 132 2.65 0.67 19.95
CA LYS A 132 2.36 2.07 20.27
C LYS A 132 1.96 2.90 19.05
N HIS A 133 2.51 2.57 17.88
CA HIS A 133 2.22 3.27 16.64
C HIS A 133 0.86 2.83 16.07
N ALA A 134 -0.06 3.77 15.80
CA ALA A 134 -1.42 3.48 15.34
C ALA A 134 -1.45 2.61 14.07
N PHE A 135 -0.60 2.91 13.07
CA PHE A 135 -0.40 2.05 11.90
C PHE A 135 -0.15 0.59 12.29
N TRP A 136 0.80 0.31 13.20
CA TRP A 136 1.15 -1.06 13.58
C TRP A 136 0.04 -1.75 14.37
N GLN A 137 -0.74 -1.02 15.17
CA GLN A 137 -1.94 -1.58 15.81
C GLN A 137 -2.93 -2.10 14.77
N ARG A 138 -3.26 -1.28 13.76
CA ARG A 138 -4.25 -1.64 12.74
C ARG A 138 -3.70 -2.66 11.74
N MET A 139 -2.47 -2.47 11.28
CA MET A 139 -1.79 -3.35 10.34
C MET A 139 -1.61 -4.75 10.93
N ASN A 140 -1.13 -4.90 12.17
CA ASN A 140 -0.96 -6.23 12.78
C ASN A 140 -2.30 -6.96 12.93
N ALA A 141 -3.35 -6.27 13.37
CA ALA A 141 -4.69 -6.86 13.46
C ALA A 141 -5.20 -7.34 12.09
N HIS A 142 -4.97 -6.57 11.03
CA HIS A 142 -5.34 -6.94 9.67
C HIS A 142 -4.48 -8.09 9.12
N LEU A 143 -3.17 -8.07 9.35
CA LEU A 143 -2.24 -9.08 8.87
C LEU A 143 -2.59 -10.48 9.39
N VAL A 144 -3.05 -10.62 10.64
CA VAL A 144 -3.53 -11.93 11.15
C VAL A 144 -4.61 -12.53 10.24
N THR A 145 -5.52 -11.69 9.75
CA THR A 145 -6.61 -12.13 8.86
C THR A 145 -6.13 -12.34 7.43
N LEU A 146 -5.26 -11.47 6.90
CA LEU A 146 -4.75 -11.58 5.54
C LEU A 146 -3.81 -12.78 5.38
N LEU A 147 -2.89 -12.98 6.32
CA LEU A 147 -1.82 -13.98 6.21
C LEU A 147 -2.30 -15.42 6.34
N ARG A 148 -3.51 -15.67 6.88
CA ARG A 148 -4.13 -17.00 6.91
C ARG A 148 -4.36 -17.61 5.53
N HIS A 149 -4.37 -16.78 4.48
CA HIS A 149 -4.54 -17.21 3.09
C HIS A 149 -3.23 -17.67 2.43
N TYR A 150 -2.10 -17.56 3.13
CA TYR A 150 -0.77 -17.81 2.61
C TYR A 150 -0.05 -18.92 3.39
N GLY A 151 0.77 -19.71 2.70
CA GLY A 151 1.72 -20.61 3.36
C GLY A 151 2.81 -19.82 4.10
N GLY A 152 3.49 -20.45 5.06
CA GLY A 152 4.44 -19.78 5.96
C GLY A 152 5.52 -18.96 5.27
N PHE A 153 6.06 -19.45 4.14
CA PHE A 153 7.05 -18.71 3.34
C PHE A 153 6.50 -17.41 2.74
N CYS A 154 5.30 -17.44 2.18
CA CYS A 154 4.66 -16.24 1.63
C CYS A 154 4.25 -15.28 2.76
N ALA A 155 3.72 -15.82 3.86
CA ALA A 155 3.31 -15.02 5.01
C ALA A 155 4.47 -14.22 5.62
N ILE A 156 5.62 -14.87 5.85
CA ILE A 156 6.81 -14.18 6.37
C ILE A 156 7.37 -13.17 5.36
N THR A 157 7.25 -13.44 4.06
CA THR A 157 7.68 -12.50 3.01
C THR A 157 6.84 -11.24 3.01
N VAL A 158 5.51 -11.36 3.13
CA VAL A 158 4.61 -10.20 3.25
C VAL A 158 4.96 -9.41 4.50
N PHE A 159 5.07 -10.06 5.66
CA PHE A 159 5.41 -9.38 6.92
C PHE A 159 6.75 -8.62 6.85
N ARG A 160 7.79 -9.25 6.29
CA ARG A 160 9.10 -8.59 6.09
C ARG A 160 8.99 -7.38 5.16
N SER A 161 8.28 -7.53 4.05
CA SER A 161 8.04 -6.43 3.11
C SER A 161 7.27 -5.26 3.76
N THR A 162 6.32 -5.55 4.66
CA THR A 162 5.62 -4.52 5.45
C THR A 162 6.59 -3.76 6.37
N MET A 163 7.48 -4.47 7.08
CA MET A 163 8.51 -3.85 7.92
C MET A 163 9.46 -2.96 7.11
N ASP A 164 9.92 -3.46 5.96
CA ASP A 164 10.82 -2.74 5.06
C ASP A 164 10.14 -1.48 4.50
N SER A 165 8.86 -1.59 4.13
CA SER A 165 8.06 -0.46 3.64
C SER A 165 7.92 0.62 4.72
N PHE A 166 7.58 0.24 5.95
CA PHE A 166 7.47 1.17 7.07
C PHE A 166 8.79 1.92 7.32
N ARG A 167 9.91 1.19 7.29
CA ARG A 167 11.24 1.78 7.46
C ARG A 167 11.60 2.73 6.30
N ALA A 168 11.35 2.33 5.05
CA ALA A 168 11.68 3.13 3.88
C ALA A 168 10.90 4.44 3.85
N ILE A 169 9.58 4.38 4.13
CA ILE A 169 8.72 5.56 4.25
C ILE A 169 9.25 6.49 5.35
N GLY A 170 9.59 5.95 6.53
CA GLY A 170 10.18 6.73 7.62
C GLY A 170 11.52 7.39 7.25
N LEU A 171 12.37 6.73 6.46
CA LEU A 171 13.65 7.28 6.01
C LEU A 171 13.48 8.41 4.98
N ASN A 172 12.49 8.31 4.09
CA ASN A 172 12.19 9.34 3.09
C ASN A 172 11.65 10.65 3.72
N ARG A 173 11.33 10.63 5.02
CA ARG A 173 10.85 11.78 5.80
C ARG A 173 11.95 12.55 6.53
N LYS A 174 13.23 12.20 6.34
CA LYS A 174 14.31 12.96 6.98
C LYS A 174 14.10 14.46 6.72
N PRO A 175 14.20 15.31 7.76
CA PRO A 175 13.98 16.72 7.61
C PRO A 175 14.94 17.23 6.54
N SER A 176 14.42 18.05 5.61
CA SER A 176 15.28 18.97 4.87
C SER A 176 16.25 19.59 5.87
N GLU A 177 17.54 19.49 5.55
CA GLU A 177 18.68 20.18 6.16
C GLU A 177 18.30 21.02 7.38
N ALA A 178 18.83 20.63 8.55
CA ALA A 178 19.06 21.60 9.60
C ALA A 178 19.68 22.83 8.93
N SER A 179 18.95 23.94 8.90
CA SER A 179 19.53 25.23 8.58
C SER A 179 20.72 25.39 9.53
N PRO A 180 21.94 25.56 9.03
CA PRO A 180 22.97 26.13 9.86
C PRO A 180 22.59 27.59 10.11
N ASP A 181 22.63 27.93 11.40
CA ASP A 181 22.54 29.26 12.03
C ASP A 181 21.14 29.89 12.19
#